data_AF-A0A353VNX6-F1
#
_entry.id   AF-A0A353VNX6-F1
#
_cell.length_a   1.000
_cell.length_b   1.000
_cell.length_c   1.000
_cell.angle_alpha   90.00
_cell.angle_beta   90.00
_cell.angle_gamma   90.00
#
_symmetry.space_group_name_H-M   'P 1'
#
loop_
_entity.id
_entity.type
_entity.pdbx_description
1 polymer ?
#
loop_
_entity_poly.entity_id
_entity_poly.type
_entity_poly.pdbx_seq_one_letter_code
_entity_poly.pdbx_strand_id
1 'polypeptide(L)'
;MDKNTITGIVLIGLLLFGFTFYQNKQYQKQAAYQAQLDSIALVKQMQADSIAAAEAAQRLSSDTTSIAQVAAPVSIYKDSLLEAAHNGEAQIVTLSNDKFEVAFTTKGAQPYSAKLKEYSAYGGDELYLFKPEMSRYDIQVYAGETINTADFNFVVAEKTDTSLAMRLPFAGGGYIEQRYTIVEGAYSVKNYLSFVGMENVIPKNVFSFDVDYFVTMPRMEKGYKGEVQYSKLDYYFNGEKKPEAIAKGRNAQKRVDARVSWFAFQQQFFSAIMRAPQEFASADFALNYFPEDDESHNLMTGEARLRMDFQPGQHETVVPFEFYFGPNHFKTLKSYDQKYEKIIPLGGWLVGWFTRFV
;
A
#
# COMPACT_ATOMS: atom_id res chain seq x y z
N MET A 1 -16.08 -64.70 -33.19
CA MET A 1 -17.02 -63.60 -33.51
C MET A 1 -16.90 -63.32 -34.99
N ASP A 2 -18.02 -63.35 -35.72
CA ASP A 2 -18.02 -63.00 -37.14
C ASP A 2 -17.67 -61.52 -37.34
N LYS A 3 -16.90 -61.22 -38.39
CA LYS A 3 -16.45 -59.85 -38.72
C LYS A 3 -17.63 -58.88 -38.88
N ASN A 4 -18.79 -59.39 -39.29
CA ASN A 4 -20.02 -58.62 -39.46
C ASN A 4 -20.66 -58.23 -38.11
N THR A 5 -20.54 -59.07 -37.08
CA THR A 5 -21.04 -58.79 -35.72
C THR A 5 -20.19 -57.73 -35.01
N ILE A 6 -18.86 -57.76 -35.19
CA ILE A 6 -17.95 -56.75 -34.63
C ILE A 6 -18.21 -55.38 -35.28
N THR A 7 -18.40 -55.35 -36.60
CA THR A 7 -18.69 -54.11 -37.34
C THR A 7 -20.02 -53.49 -36.90
N GLY A 8 -21.05 -54.30 -36.63
CA GLY A 8 -22.32 -53.84 -36.09
C GLY A 8 -22.20 -53.20 -34.70
N ILE A 9 -21.42 -53.80 -33.79
CA ILE A 9 -21.23 -53.27 -32.43
C ILE A 9 -20.45 -51.94 -32.46
N VAL A 10 -19.43 -51.81 -33.32
CA VAL A 10 -18.66 -50.57 -33.46
C VAL A 10 -19.51 -49.44 -34.03
N LEU A 11 -20.37 -49.73 -35.03
CA LEU A 11 -21.29 -48.75 -35.60
C LEU A 11 -22.34 -48.28 -34.58
N ILE A 12 -22.89 -49.18 -33.77
CA ILE A 12 -23.81 -48.83 -32.69
C ILE A 12 -23.11 -47.96 -31.63
N GLY A 13 -21.87 -48.30 -31.26
CA GLY A 13 -21.07 -47.51 -30.32
C GLY A 13 -20.81 -46.08 -30.81
N LEU A 14 -20.44 -45.91 -32.09
CA LEU A 14 -20.24 -44.59 -32.68
C LEU A 14 -21.54 -43.77 -32.77
N LEU A 15 -22.65 -44.42 -33.07
CA LEU A 15 -23.96 -43.76 -33.17
C LEU A 15 -24.45 -43.30 -31.78
N LEU A 16 -24.28 -44.14 -30.75
CA LEU A 16 -24.59 -43.77 -29.38
C LEU A 16 -23.69 -42.64 -28.87
N PHE A 17 -22.38 -42.70 -29.13
CA PHE A 17 -21.46 -41.64 -28.71
C PHE A 17 -21.75 -40.29 -29.40
N GLY A 18 -22.05 -40.32 -30.70
CA GLY A 18 -22.49 -39.14 -31.45
C GLY A 18 -23.80 -38.56 -30.92
N PHE A 19 -24.77 -39.42 -30.58
CA PHE A 19 -26.04 -39.01 -30.01
C PHE A 19 -25.88 -38.39 -28.61
N THR A 20 -25.06 -39.00 -27.74
CA THR A 20 -24.77 -38.47 -26.40
C THR A 20 -24.03 -37.14 -26.46
N PHE A 21 -23.07 -36.98 -27.37
CA PHE A 21 -22.36 -35.71 -27.55
C PHE A 21 -23.29 -34.60 -28.07
N TYR A 22 -24.20 -34.92 -29.00
CA TYR A 22 -25.19 -33.98 -29.51
C TYR A 22 -26.21 -33.56 -28.43
N GLN A 23 -26.70 -34.51 -27.63
CA GLN A 23 -27.59 -34.26 -26.48
C GLN A 23 -26.95 -33.37 -25.42
N ASN A 24 -25.70 -33.63 -25.04
CA ASN A 24 -25.00 -32.84 -24.03
C ASN A 24 -24.84 -31.36 -24.46
N LYS A 25 -24.54 -31.14 -25.75
CA LYS A 25 -24.43 -29.77 -26.31
C LYS A 25 -25.78 -29.04 -26.35
N GLN A 26 -26.90 -29.75 -26.55
CA GLN A 26 -28.24 -29.16 -26.49
C GLN A 26 -28.66 -28.85 -25.05
N TYR A 27 -28.34 -29.73 -24.10
CA TYR A 27 -28.62 -29.52 -22.67
C TYR A 27 -27.91 -28.28 -22.12
N GLN A 28 -26.63 -28.07 -22.46
CA GLN A 28 -25.92 -26.87 -22.05
C GLN A 28 -26.50 -25.58 -22.63
N LYS A 29 -26.99 -25.60 -23.88
CA LYS A 29 -27.67 -24.44 -24.48
C LYS A 29 -29.00 -24.13 -23.80
N GLN A 30 -29.78 -25.14 -23.43
CA GLN A 30 -31.03 -24.94 -22.68
C GLN A 30 -30.79 -24.44 -21.26
N ALA A 31 -29.78 -24.98 -20.55
CA ALA A 31 -29.42 -24.52 -19.21
C ALA A 31 -28.94 -23.05 -19.21
N ALA A 32 -28.14 -22.64 -20.20
CA ALA A 32 -27.70 -21.26 -20.34
C ALA A 32 -28.87 -20.30 -20.66
N TYR A 33 -29.84 -20.74 -21.47
CA TYR A 33 -31.04 -19.96 -21.78
C TYR A 33 -31.97 -19.79 -20.56
N GLN A 34 -32.15 -20.86 -19.76
CA GLN A 34 -32.90 -20.78 -18.51
C GLN A 34 -32.21 -19.86 -17.49
N ALA A 35 -30.89 -19.96 -17.32
CA ALA A 35 -30.14 -19.06 -16.44
C ALA A 35 -30.25 -17.58 -16.87
N GLN A 36 -30.33 -17.30 -18.18
CA GLN A 36 -30.59 -15.95 -18.68
C GLN A 36 -32.02 -15.48 -18.38
N LEU A 37 -33.03 -16.34 -18.54
CA LEU A 37 -34.42 -16.01 -18.19
C LEU A 37 -34.58 -15.76 -16.68
N ASP A 38 -33.92 -16.57 -15.83
CA ASP A 38 -33.94 -16.40 -14.37
C ASP A 38 -33.24 -15.10 -13.95
N SER A 39 -32.14 -14.75 -14.62
CA SER A 39 -31.46 -13.46 -14.39
C SER A 39 -32.34 -12.27 -14.78
N ILE A 40 -33.07 -12.37 -15.89
CA ILE A 40 -34.01 -11.32 -16.32
C ILE A 40 -35.22 -11.23 -15.37
N ALA A 41 -35.70 -12.35 -14.85
CA ALA A 41 -36.78 -12.37 -13.86
C ALA A 41 -36.34 -11.76 -12.53
N LEU A 42 -35.13 -12.07 -12.06
CA LEU A 42 -34.55 -11.50 -10.84
C LEU A 42 -34.36 -9.98 -10.96
N VAL A 43 -33.85 -9.49 -12.10
CA VAL A 43 -33.71 -8.04 -12.33
C VAL A 43 -35.07 -7.35 -12.39
N LYS A 44 -36.10 -7.97 -13.01
CA LYS A 44 -37.47 -7.43 -13.00
C LYS A 44 -38.07 -7.41 -11.60
N GLN A 45 -37.78 -8.41 -10.77
CA GLN A 45 -38.24 -8.46 -9.38
C GLN A 45 -37.52 -7.40 -8.53
N MET A 46 -36.20 -7.23 -8.67
CA MET A 46 -35.44 -6.16 -8.02
C MET A 46 -35.92 -4.76 -8.45
N GLN A 47 -36.29 -4.60 -9.73
CA GLN A 47 -36.88 -3.34 -10.21
C GLN A 47 -38.28 -3.11 -9.63
N ALA A 48 -39.14 -4.14 -9.58
CA ALA A 48 -40.46 -4.04 -8.95
C ALA A 48 -40.37 -3.74 -7.44
N ASP A 49 -39.42 -4.36 -6.74
CA ASP A 49 -39.15 -4.11 -5.32
C ASP A 49 -38.57 -2.70 -5.10
N SER A 50 -37.74 -2.19 -6.01
CA SER A 50 -37.22 -0.81 -5.95
C SER A 50 -38.29 0.25 -6.23
N ILE A 51 -39.25 -0.03 -7.12
CA ILE A 51 -40.38 0.85 -7.41
C ILE A 51 -41.39 0.82 -6.25
N ALA A 52 -41.66 -0.36 -5.67
CA ALA A 52 -42.49 -0.48 -4.47
C ALA A 52 -41.84 0.19 -3.24
N ALA A 53 -40.51 0.13 -3.10
CA ALA A 53 -39.78 0.85 -2.06
C ALA A 53 -39.79 2.37 -2.28
N ALA A 54 -39.71 2.84 -3.53
CA ALA A 54 -39.84 4.26 -3.87
C ALA A 54 -41.26 4.78 -3.61
N GLU A 55 -42.31 4.00 -3.93
CA GLU A 55 -43.69 4.35 -3.63
C GLU A 55 -44.01 4.30 -2.12
N ALA A 56 -43.37 3.40 -1.36
CA ALA A 56 -43.46 3.36 0.10
C ALA A 56 -42.74 4.55 0.75
N ALA A 57 -41.58 4.97 0.22
CA ALA A 57 -40.86 6.15 0.67
C ALA A 57 -41.63 7.46 0.39
N GLN A 58 -42.36 7.53 -0.72
CA GLN A 58 -43.16 8.69 -1.10
C GLN A 58 -44.50 8.79 -0.34
N ARG A 59 -44.99 7.67 0.23
CA ARG A 59 -46.15 7.65 1.14
C ARG A 59 -45.79 7.98 2.59
N LEU A 60 -44.51 7.84 2.99
CA LEU A 60 -44.00 8.25 4.31
C LEU A 60 -43.70 9.75 4.41
N SER A 61 -43.57 10.47 3.30
CA SER A 61 -43.19 11.89 3.27
C SER A 61 -44.35 12.90 3.41
N SER A 62 -45.59 12.44 3.59
CA SER A 62 -46.77 13.32 3.68
C SER A 62 -47.47 13.31 5.03
N ASP A 63 -47.01 12.52 5.99
CA ASP A 63 -47.65 12.47 7.30
C ASP A 63 -46.64 12.03 8.36
N THR A 64 -45.76 12.95 8.79
CA THR A 64 -45.19 12.99 10.14
C THR A 64 -44.42 14.29 10.31
N THR A 65 -45.12 15.30 10.85
CA THR A 65 -44.52 16.36 11.65
C THR A 65 -44.00 15.72 12.93
N SER A 66 -42.85 15.04 12.87
CA SER A 66 -42.05 14.73 14.04
C SER A 66 -40.62 15.07 13.68
N ILE A 67 -40.08 15.99 14.47
CA ILE A 67 -38.69 16.36 14.45
C ILE A 67 -37.95 15.13 14.96
N ALA A 68 -37.60 14.21 14.05
CA ALA A 68 -36.50 13.31 14.30
C ALA A 68 -35.28 14.21 14.44
N GLN A 69 -34.91 14.53 15.68
CA GLN A 69 -33.53 14.83 16.00
C GLN A 69 -32.74 13.61 15.51
N VAL A 70 -32.26 13.68 14.26
CA VAL A 70 -31.06 12.96 13.86
C VAL A 70 -30.06 13.36 14.93
N ALA A 71 -29.74 12.42 15.82
CA ALA A 71 -28.72 12.64 16.82
C ALA A 71 -27.51 13.20 16.05
N ALA A 72 -27.13 14.43 16.36
CA ALA A 72 -25.95 15.03 15.75
C ALA A 72 -24.81 14.01 15.91
N PRO A 73 -24.02 13.73 14.86
CA PRO A 73 -22.90 12.81 14.98
C PRO A 73 -22.10 13.20 16.20
N VAL A 74 -21.93 12.26 17.13
CA VAL A 74 -21.13 12.49 18.34
C VAL A 74 -19.72 12.77 17.85
N SER A 75 -19.25 14.00 18.08
CA SER A 75 -17.90 14.43 17.71
C SER A 75 -16.89 13.44 18.29
N ILE A 76 -16.07 12.84 17.42
CA ILE A 76 -15.02 11.90 17.81
C ILE A 76 -13.85 12.70 18.40
N TYR A 77 -13.56 13.86 17.81
CA TYR A 77 -12.47 14.75 18.23
C TYR A 77 -13.01 16.00 18.91
N LYS A 78 -12.22 16.57 19.83
CA LYS A 78 -12.59 17.81 20.53
C LYS A 78 -12.34 19.04 19.67
N ASP A 79 -11.32 18.98 18.81
CA ASP A 79 -10.98 20.05 17.87
C ASP A 79 -11.88 19.96 16.63
N SER A 80 -12.56 21.07 16.31
CA SER A 80 -13.52 21.11 15.20
C SER A 80 -12.88 20.96 13.82
N LEU A 81 -11.61 21.36 13.65
CA LEU A 81 -10.89 21.16 12.39
C LEU A 81 -10.43 19.71 12.24
N LEU A 82 -10.09 19.04 13.34
CA LEU A 82 -9.81 17.59 13.31
C LEU A 82 -11.06 16.78 12.97
N GLU A 83 -12.21 17.12 13.54
CA GLU A 83 -13.48 16.48 13.21
C GLU A 83 -13.84 16.69 11.72
N ALA A 84 -13.67 17.91 11.20
CA ALA A 84 -13.88 18.20 9.78
C ALA A 84 -12.91 17.41 8.89
N ALA A 85 -11.63 17.33 9.26
CA ALA A 85 -10.62 16.57 8.51
C ALA A 85 -10.88 15.06 8.54
N HIS A 86 -11.40 14.52 9.65
CA HIS A 86 -11.76 13.12 9.79
C HIS A 86 -12.86 12.73 8.80
N ASN A 87 -13.90 13.56 8.71
CA ASN A 87 -15.07 13.38 7.85
C ASN A 87 -14.83 13.83 6.38
N GLY A 88 -13.66 14.38 6.08
CA GLY A 88 -13.32 14.81 4.72
C GLY A 88 -13.22 13.66 3.72
N GLU A 89 -13.29 13.99 2.43
CA GLU A 89 -13.06 13.03 1.36
C GLU A 89 -11.57 12.98 0.98
N ALA A 90 -11.07 11.77 0.76
CA ALA A 90 -9.70 11.56 0.33
C ALA A 90 -9.51 11.98 -1.14
N GLN A 91 -8.38 12.59 -1.44
CA GLN A 91 -7.96 12.96 -2.78
C GLN A 91 -6.62 12.33 -3.09
N ILE A 92 -6.41 11.96 -4.35
CA ILE A 92 -5.14 11.42 -4.83
C ILE A 92 -4.40 12.49 -5.62
N VAL A 93 -3.13 12.71 -5.27
CA VAL A 93 -2.24 13.65 -5.96
C VAL A 93 -0.98 12.91 -6.38
N THR A 94 -0.62 13.00 -7.66
CA THR A 94 0.53 12.31 -8.21
C THR A 94 1.69 13.25 -8.46
N LEU A 95 2.89 12.83 -8.07
CA LEU A 95 4.16 13.41 -8.49
C LEU A 95 4.90 12.41 -9.38
N SER A 96 5.59 12.89 -10.42
CA SER A 96 6.16 12.03 -11.45
C SER A 96 7.46 12.64 -12.00
N ASN A 97 8.49 11.81 -12.23
CA ASN A 97 9.72 12.19 -12.96
C ASN A 97 10.00 11.18 -14.09
N ASP A 98 11.20 11.16 -14.66
CA ASP A 98 11.60 10.22 -15.72
C ASP A 98 11.69 8.75 -15.24
N LYS A 99 11.93 8.51 -13.95
CA LYS A 99 12.19 7.18 -13.37
C LYS A 99 10.97 6.50 -12.79
N PHE A 100 10.13 7.24 -12.09
CA PHE A 100 8.99 6.70 -11.36
C PHE A 100 7.81 7.68 -11.28
N GLU A 101 6.69 7.17 -10.82
CA GLU A 101 5.50 7.92 -10.47
C GLU A 101 5.07 7.51 -9.07
N VAL A 102 4.82 8.48 -8.19
CA VAL A 102 4.32 8.24 -6.83
C VAL A 102 3.01 8.98 -6.66
N ALA A 103 1.94 8.23 -6.41
CA ALA A 103 0.68 8.80 -5.97
C ALA A 103 0.69 8.97 -4.45
N PHE A 104 0.12 10.06 -3.97
CA PHE A 104 -0.09 10.35 -2.56
C PHE A 104 -1.58 10.49 -2.30
N THR A 105 -2.04 10.03 -1.15
CA THR A 105 -3.41 10.27 -0.69
C THR A 105 -3.42 11.34 0.39
N THR A 106 -4.42 12.21 0.36
CA THR A 106 -4.63 13.19 1.44
C THR A 106 -5.06 12.51 2.75
N LYS A 107 -5.64 11.30 2.71
CA LYS A 107 -5.92 10.50 3.91
C LYS A 107 -4.62 10.02 4.52
N GLY A 108 -4.23 10.55 5.68
CA GLY A 108 -2.93 10.28 6.29
C GLY A 108 -1.75 11.05 5.69
N ALA A 109 -1.97 11.81 4.61
CA ALA A 109 -0.91 12.49 3.86
C ALA A 109 0.27 11.57 3.53
N GLN A 110 0.00 10.43 2.89
CA GLN A 110 0.94 9.30 2.76
C GLN A 110 1.15 8.87 1.29
N PRO A 111 2.28 8.21 0.96
CA PRO A 111 2.42 7.50 -0.30
C PRO A 111 1.33 6.44 -0.47
N TYR A 112 0.71 6.41 -1.64
CA TYR A 112 -0.46 5.57 -1.96
C TYR A 112 -0.14 4.51 -3.01
N SER A 113 0.71 4.84 -3.99
CA SER A 113 1.27 3.89 -4.93
C SER A 113 2.64 4.37 -5.43
N ALA A 114 3.48 3.43 -5.87
CA ALA A 114 4.76 3.75 -6.50
C ALA A 114 4.98 2.88 -7.74
N LYS A 115 4.99 3.49 -8.92
CA LYS A 115 5.15 2.85 -10.23
C LYS A 115 6.53 3.16 -10.82
N LEU A 116 7.26 2.14 -11.24
CA LEU A 116 8.58 2.30 -11.87
C LEU A 116 8.44 2.31 -13.40
N LYS A 117 8.77 3.43 -14.05
CA LYS A 117 8.45 3.67 -15.47
C LYS A 117 9.31 2.87 -16.45
N GLU A 118 10.53 2.52 -16.03
CA GLU A 118 11.51 1.83 -16.88
C GLU A 118 11.44 0.30 -16.74
N TYR A 119 10.48 -0.24 -15.97
CA TYR A 119 10.37 -1.66 -15.67
C TYR A 119 8.95 -2.18 -15.91
N SER A 120 8.86 -3.47 -16.22
CA SER A 120 7.61 -4.20 -16.36
C SER A 120 7.65 -5.43 -15.47
N ALA A 121 6.51 -5.78 -14.88
CA ALA A 121 6.37 -7.04 -14.19
C ALA A 121 6.35 -8.20 -15.19
N TYR A 122 6.54 -9.42 -14.71
CA TYR A 122 6.37 -10.61 -15.52
C TYR A 122 4.98 -10.64 -16.18
N GLY A 123 4.94 -10.86 -17.50
CA GLY A 123 3.71 -10.77 -18.30
C GLY A 123 3.58 -9.48 -19.10
N GLY A 124 4.43 -8.47 -18.82
CA GLY A 124 4.46 -7.19 -19.53
C GLY A 124 3.61 -6.10 -18.88
N ASP A 125 3.04 -6.36 -17.70
CA ASP A 125 2.26 -5.39 -16.93
C ASP A 125 3.15 -4.28 -16.38
N GLU A 126 2.52 -3.16 -16.01
CA GLU A 126 3.20 -2.06 -15.32
C GLU A 126 3.77 -2.52 -13.97
N LEU A 127 5.01 -2.12 -13.66
CA LEU A 127 5.64 -2.50 -12.40
C LEU A 127 5.33 -1.48 -11.29
N TYR A 128 4.57 -1.94 -10.28
CA TYR A 128 4.30 -1.19 -9.05
C TYR A 128 5.06 -1.80 -7.89
N LEU A 129 5.87 -1.02 -7.18
CA LEU A 129 6.50 -1.44 -5.93
C LEU A 129 5.45 -1.73 -4.85
N PHE A 130 4.39 -0.92 -4.84
CA PHE A 130 3.13 -1.14 -4.14
C PHE A 130 2.00 -0.43 -4.90
N LYS A 131 0.83 -1.07 -4.93
CA LYS A 131 -0.37 -0.58 -5.61
C LYS A 131 -1.20 0.33 -4.67
N PRO A 132 -2.22 1.04 -5.19
CA PRO A 132 -3.23 1.68 -4.36
C PRO A 132 -3.67 0.81 -3.17
N GLU A 133 -3.79 1.43 -1.99
CA GLU A 133 -4.21 0.79 -0.71
C GLU A 133 -3.25 -0.28 -0.16
N MET A 134 -2.11 -0.52 -0.83
CA MET A 134 -1.09 -1.47 -0.38
C MET A 134 0.04 -0.82 0.43
N SER A 135 -0.09 0.45 0.84
CA SER A 135 0.85 1.09 1.75
C SER A 135 0.13 1.90 2.81
N ARG A 136 0.72 1.93 4.00
CA ARG A 136 0.34 2.81 5.09
C ARG A 136 1.58 3.51 5.65
N TYR A 137 1.51 4.81 5.85
CA TYR A 137 2.52 5.61 6.52
C TYR A 137 1.81 6.62 7.41
N ASP A 138 1.82 6.37 8.72
CA ASP A 138 1.09 7.16 9.68
C ASP A 138 1.93 7.60 10.87
N ILE A 139 1.62 8.80 11.36
CA ILE A 139 2.30 9.47 12.46
C ILE A 139 1.33 9.50 13.64
N GLN A 140 1.78 8.97 14.78
CA GLN A 140 1.03 9.01 16.02
C GLN A 140 1.73 9.92 17.04
N VAL A 141 1.04 10.99 17.45
CA VAL A 141 1.53 11.97 18.41
C VAL A 141 0.44 12.35 19.41
N TYR A 142 0.82 12.68 20.64
CA TYR A 142 -0.11 13.24 21.62
C TYR A 142 -0.12 14.77 21.54
N ALA A 143 -1.30 15.33 21.27
CA ALA A 143 -1.53 16.76 21.04
C ALA A 143 -2.76 17.25 21.83
N GLY A 144 -2.80 16.95 23.13
CA GLY A 144 -3.99 17.12 24.01
C GLY A 144 -4.97 15.95 23.92
N GLU A 145 -4.98 15.27 22.79
CA GLU A 145 -5.54 13.95 22.54
C GLU A 145 -4.60 13.15 21.62
N THR A 146 -4.80 11.84 21.50
CA THR A 146 -3.98 11.01 20.59
C THR A 146 -4.40 11.26 19.16
N ILE A 147 -3.48 11.77 18.36
CA ILE A 147 -3.66 12.01 16.93
C ILE A 147 -2.95 10.91 16.18
N ASN A 148 -3.68 10.14 15.36
CA ASN A 148 -3.09 9.31 14.31
C ASN A 148 -3.43 9.96 12.96
N THR A 149 -2.41 10.33 12.18
CA THR A 149 -2.63 11.00 10.89
C THR A 149 -3.49 10.18 9.93
N ALA A 150 -3.45 8.84 9.98
CA ALA A 150 -4.28 7.95 9.16
C ALA A 150 -5.78 8.23 9.29
N ASP A 151 -6.23 8.81 10.41
CA ASP A 151 -7.63 9.12 10.66
C ASP A 151 -8.11 10.37 9.92
N PHE A 152 -7.22 11.19 9.37
CA PHE A 152 -7.56 12.52 8.85
C PHE A 152 -7.24 12.71 7.37
N ASN A 153 -8.06 13.49 6.69
CA ASN A 153 -7.79 13.96 5.34
C ASN A 153 -7.12 15.33 5.42
N PHE A 154 -5.88 15.41 4.95
CA PHE A 154 -5.10 16.63 4.94
C PHE A 154 -5.52 17.52 3.76
N VAL A 155 -5.36 18.83 3.93
CA VAL A 155 -5.60 19.80 2.87
C VAL A 155 -4.31 19.97 2.05
N VAL A 156 -4.42 19.91 0.72
CA VAL A 156 -3.31 20.25 -0.17
C VAL A 156 -3.02 21.75 -0.07
N ALA A 157 -1.90 22.12 0.52
CA ALA A 157 -1.49 23.51 0.73
C ALA A 157 -0.63 24.03 -0.42
N GLU A 158 0.18 23.16 -1.02
CA GLU A 158 1.05 23.51 -2.14
C GLU A 158 1.21 22.28 -3.05
N LYS A 159 1.21 22.51 -4.37
CA LYS A 159 1.55 21.49 -5.36
C LYS A 159 2.35 22.13 -6.48
N THR A 160 3.49 21.54 -6.80
CA THR A 160 4.27 21.83 -8.01
C THR A 160 4.36 20.55 -8.87
N ASP A 161 5.29 20.52 -9.82
CA ASP A 161 5.58 19.31 -10.60
C ASP A 161 6.35 18.26 -9.79
N THR A 162 7.17 18.71 -8.83
CA THR A 162 8.06 17.84 -8.05
C THR A 162 7.84 17.90 -6.54
N SER A 163 6.96 18.78 -6.05
CA SER A 163 6.66 18.92 -4.62
C SER A 163 5.15 18.92 -4.31
N LEU A 164 4.82 18.45 -3.12
CA LEU A 164 3.46 18.43 -2.57
C LEU A 164 3.54 18.71 -1.07
N ALA A 165 2.82 19.72 -0.58
CA ALA A 165 2.66 19.98 0.84
C ALA A 165 1.20 19.77 1.25
N MET A 166 0.99 18.95 2.26
CA MET A 166 -0.34 18.63 2.81
C MET A 166 -0.38 19.00 4.29
N ARG A 167 -1.46 19.64 4.74
CA ARG A 167 -1.60 20.18 6.11
C ARG A 167 -2.83 19.65 6.82
N LEU A 168 -2.67 19.37 8.11
CA LEU A 168 -3.75 19.11 9.07
C LEU A 168 -3.80 20.26 10.08
N PRO A 169 -4.69 21.25 9.91
CA PRO A 169 -4.80 22.40 10.80
C PRO A 169 -5.56 22.07 12.09
N PHE A 170 -5.24 22.81 13.15
CA PHE A 170 -5.90 22.73 14.46
C PHE A 170 -6.67 24.03 14.73
N ALA A 171 -7.86 23.95 15.32
CA ALA A 171 -8.70 25.12 15.61
C ALA A 171 -8.02 26.08 16.61
N GLY A 172 -7.20 25.54 17.52
CA GLY A 172 -6.37 26.31 18.45
C GLY A 172 -5.17 27.02 17.81
N GLY A 173 -4.97 26.88 16.50
CA GLY A 173 -3.82 27.38 15.76
C GLY A 173 -2.76 26.30 15.53
N GLY A 174 -1.93 26.53 14.51
CA GLY A 174 -0.89 25.59 14.07
C GLY A 174 -1.42 24.45 13.20
N TYR A 175 -0.49 23.61 12.73
CA TYR A 175 -0.79 22.46 11.87
C TYR A 175 0.35 21.43 11.88
N ILE A 176 -0.01 20.19 11.52
CA ILE A 176 0.94 19.16 11.08
C ILE A 176 1.06 19.26 9.56
N GLU A 177 2.27 19.39 9.01
CA GLU A 177 2.55 19.39 7.57
C GLU A 177 3.38 18.16 7.18
N GLN A 178 2.99 17.53 6.08
CA GLN A 178 3.81 16.57 5.36
C GLN A 178 4.18 17.17 4.00
N ARG A 179 5.47 17.47 3.79
CA ARG A 179 5.98 17.99 2.53
C ARG A 179 6.82 16.96 1.80
N TYR A 180 6.31 16.49 0.67
CA TYR A 180 6.97 15.56 -0.21
C TYR A 180 7.70 16.27 -1.34
N THR A 181 8.87 15.76 -1.73
CA THR A 181 9.61 16.21 -2.91
C THR A 181 10.27 15.04 -3.60
N ILE A 182 10.04 14.90 -4.90
CA ILE A 182 10.75 13.94 -5.76
C ILE A 182 11.94 14.62 -6.44
N VAL A 183 12.99 13.86 -6.70
CA VAL A 183 14.23 14.35 -7.35
C VAL A 183 14.28 13.83 -8.78
N GLU A 184 14.56 14.70 -9.75
CA GLU A 184 14.73 14.31 -11.15
C GLU A 184 15.84 13.25 -11.32
N GLY A 185 15.64 12.27 -12.20
CA GLY A 185 16.62 11.20 -12.45
C GLY A 185 16.81 10.19 -11.31
N ALA A 186 16.03 10.28 -10.24
CA ALA A 186 16.19 9.46 -9.04
C ALA A 186 14.87 8.79 -8.60
N TYR A 187 15.01 7.75 -7.76
CA TYR A 187 13.89 6.98 -7.19
C TYR A 187 13.56 7.39 -5.74
N SER A 188 14.01 8.59 -5.32
CA SER A 188 13.88 9.05 -3.94
C SER A 188 12.75 10.04 -3.76
N VAL A 189 12.03 9.90 -2.65
CA VAL A 189 11.05 10.85 -2.15
C VAL A 189 11.56 11.41 -0.83
N LYS A 190 11.81 12.71 -0.76
CA LYS A 190 12.05 13.40 0.52
C LYS A 190 10.71 13.72 1.16
N ASN A 191 10.59 13.50 2.45
CA ASN A 191 9.45 13.91 3.25
C ASN A 191 9.94 14.78 4.42
N TYR A 192 9.31 15.93 4.62
CA TYR A 192 9.54 16.78 5.78
C TYR A 192 8.24 16.82 6.58
N LEU A 193 8.22 16.09 7.70
CA LEU A 193 7.16 16.17 8.69
C LEU A 193 7.43 17.40 9.56
N SER A 194 6.49 18.32 9.61
CA SER A 194 6.64 19.57 10.38
C SER A 194 5.47 19.77 11.33
N PHE A 195 5.78 20.15 12.56
CA PHE A 195 4.81 20.61 13.56
C PHE A 195 4.98 22.12 13.68
N VAL A 196 4.04 22.90 13.15
CA VAL A 196 4.17 24.37 13.04
C VAL A 196 3.10 25.03 13.90
N GLY A 197 3.51 25.94 14.79
CA GLY A 197 2.61 26.66 15.70
C GLY A 197 1.92 25.76 16.73
N MET A 198 2.51 24.58 17.03
CA MET A 198 1.90 23.56 17.90
C MET A 198 2.43 23.59 19.33
N GLU A 199 3.21 24.60 19.74
CA GLU A 199 3.82 24.72 21.07
C GLU A 199 2.82 24.78 22.23
N ASN A 200 1.57 25.19 21.96
CA ASN A 200 0.47 25.23 22.93
C ASN A 200 -0.50 24.04 22.80
N VAL A 201 -0.35 23.22 21.76
CA VAL A 201 -1.22 22.08 21.46
C VAL A 201 -0.54 20.77 21.87
N ILE A 202 0.76 20.62 21.59
CA ILE A 202 1.56 19.48 22.02
C ILE A 202 2.13 19.77 23.42
N PRO A 203 1.78 18.97 24.44
CA PRO A 203 2.27 19.19 25.80
C PRO A 203 3.80 19.07 25.92
N LYS A 204 4.39 19.87 26.81
CA LYS A 204 5.85 19.94 27.02
C LYS A 204 6.51 18.64 27.53
N ASN A 205 5.71 17.65 27.95
CA ASN A 205 6.18 16.33 28.39
C ASN A 205 6.10 15.25 27.29
N VAL A 206 5.70 15.61 26.07
CA VAL A 206 5.75 14.72 24.90
C VAL A 206 7.15 14.81 24.31
N PHE A 207 7.94 13.74 24.44
CA PHE A 207 9.33 13.67 23.97
C PHE A 207 9.53 12.66 22.84
N SER A 208 8.46 12.07 22.33
CA SER A 208 8.51 11.15 21.21
C SER A 208 7.19 11.15 20.46
N PHE A 209 7.25 10.71 19.21
CA PHE A 209 6.09 10.28 18.43
C PHE A 209 6.42 8.95 17.76
N ASP A 210 5.38 8.19 17.44
CA ASP A 210 5.52 6.91 16.77
C ASP A 210 5.22 7.07 15.27
N VAL A 211 5.90 6.27 14.46
CA VAL A 211 5.80 6.26 13.00
C VAL A 211 5.57 4.82 12.57
N ASP A 212 4.41 4.55 11.98
CA ASP A 212 4.07 3.23 11.48
C ASP A 212 4.18 3.23 9.95
N TYR A 213 5.05 2.36 9.41
CA TYR A 213 5.18 2.15 7.97
C TYR A 213 4.86 0.70 7.61
N PHE A 214 3.93 0.54 6.68
CA PHE A 214 3.48 -0.74 6.16
C PHE A 214 3.46 -0.71 4.64
N VAL A 215 3.85 -1.83 4.03
CA VAL A 215 3.72 -2.01 2.59
C VAL A 215 3.44 -3.48 2.24
N THR A 216 2.54 -3.71 1.30
CA THR A 216 2.37 -4.98 0.60
C THR A 216 3.04 -4.85 -0.76
N MET A 217 4.05 -5.69 -1.00
CA MET A 217 4.79 -5.70 -2.26
C MET A 217 4.27 -6.85 -3.16
N PRO A 218 3.80 -6.55 -4.38
CA PRO A 218 3.30 -7.56 -5.29
C PRO A 218 4.43 -8.46 -5.78
N ARG A 219 4.07 -9.62 -6.32
CA ARG A 219 5.01 -10.44 -7.09
C ARG A 219 5.33 -9.75 -8.40
N MET A 220 6.61 -9.66 -8.73
CA MET A 220 7.08 -9.00 -9.96
C MET A 220 7.71 -10.00 -10.93
N GLU A 221 8.12 -11.17 -10.44
CA GLU A 221 8.89 -12.14 -11.20
C GLU A 221 8.10 -13.42 -11.49
N LYS A 222 8.52 -14.14 -12.55
CA LYS A 222 7.93 -15.45 -12.90
C LYS A 222 8.11 -16.47 -11.77
N GLY A 223 9.29 -16.46 -11.14
CA GLY A 223 9.72 -17.52 -10.23
C GLY A 223 9.52 -17.13 -8.77
N TYR A 224 8.40 -17.56 -8.17
CA TYR A 224 8.08 -17.32 -6.76
C TYR A 224 9.24 -17.70 -5.81
N LYS A 225 9.77 -18.92 -5.94
CA LYS A 225 10.82 -19.42 -5.05
C LYS A 225 12.09 -18.56 -5.09
N GLY A 226 12.47 -18.08 -6.28
CA GLY A 226 13.62 -17.19 -6.44
C GLY A 226 13.35 -15.84 -5.78
N GLU A 227 12.17 -15.27 -6.07
CA GLU A 227 11.78 -13.97 -5.55
C GLU A 227 11.77 -13.97 -4.02
N VAL A 228 11.15 -14.97 -3.39
CA VAL A 228 11.17 -15.17 -1.93
C VAL A 228 12.58 -15.38 -1.39
N GLN A 229 13.41 -16.22 -2.03
CA GLN A 229 14.75 -16.54 -1.55
C GLN A 229 15.66 -15.30 -1.45
N TYR A 230 15.50 -14.34 -2.36
CA TYR A 230 16.29 -13.10 -2.39
C TYR A 230 15.59 -11.91 -1.71
N SER A 231 14.39 -12.14 -1.17
CA SER A 231 13.66 -11.16 -0.37
C SER A 231 14.01 -11.27 1.10
N LYS A 232 14.01 -10.12 1.79
CA LYS A 232 14.36 -9.98 3.21
C LYS A 232 14.06 -8.56 3.69
N LEU A 233 14.19 -8.37 5.00
CA LEU A 233 14.22 -7.06 5.61
C LEU A 233 15.64 -6.77 6.10
N ASP A 234 16.23 -5.67 5.63
CA ASP A 234 17.53 -5.17 6.07
C ASP A 234 17.36 -3.93 6.95
N TYR A 235 18.19 -3.74 7.98
CA TYR A 235 18.24 -2.52 8.78
C TYR A 235 19.67 -2.14 9.13
N TYR A 236 19.93 -0.84 9.26
CA TYR A 236 21.28 -0.30 9.38
C TYR A 236 21.44 0.64 10.58
N PHE A 237 22.57 0.46 11.26
CA PHE A 237 23.04 1.35 12.32
C PHE A 237 24.17 2.23 11.78
N ASN A 238 24.13 3.54 12.03
CA ASN A 238 25.20 4.43 11.58
C ASN A 238 26.56 3.99 12.14
N GLY A 239 27.61 4.15 11.32
CA GLY A 239 28.97 3.72 11.64
C GLY A 239 29.26 2.25 11.32
N GLU A 240 28.23 1.39 11.22
CA GLU A 240 28.44 -0.03 10.92
C GLU A 240 28.91 -0.28 9.48
N LYS A 241 29.59 -1.41 9.26
CA LYS A 241 30.15 -1.75 7.93
C LYS A 241 29.09 -2.20 6.92
N LYS A 242 28.01 -2.81 7.40
CA LYS A 242 26.92 -3.42 6.60
C LYS A 242 25.63 -3.46 7.42
N PRO A 243 24.46 -3.53 6.79
CA PRO A 243 23.19 -3.75 7.49
C PRO A 243 23.11 -5.16 8.09
N GLU A 244 22.23 -5.30 9.08
CA GLU A 244 21.71 -6.58 9.55
C GLU A 244 20.47 -6.97 8.74
N ALA A 245 20.09 -8.25 8.77
CA ALA A 245 18.98 -8.75 7.97
C ALA A 245 18.19 -9.87 8.65
N ILE A 246 16.87 -9.83 8.53
CA ILE A 246 15.91 -10.85 8.98
C ILE A 246 15.06 -11.35 7.81
N ALA A 247 14.16 -12.30 8.09
CA ALA A 247 13.14 -12.76 7.15
C ALA A 247 13.64 -13.24 5.77
N LYS A 248 14.83 -13.87 5.74
CA LYS A 248 15.48 -14.37 4.52
C LYS A 248 14.70 -15.57 3.95
N GLY A 249 13.77 -15.30 3.04
CA GLY A 249 12.87 -16.28 2.43
C GLY A 249 11.89 -16.99 3.39
N ARG A 250 11.61 -16.38 4.55
CA ARG A 250 10.63 -16.87 5.53
C ARG A 250 10.14 -15.74 6.42
N ASN A 251 8.96 -15.89 7.01
CA ASN A 251 8.40 -14.90 7.92
C ASN A 251 9.32 -14.67 9.13
N ALA A 252 9.46 -13.43 9.56
CA ALA A 252 10.17 -13.10 10.80
C ALA A 252 9.73 -11.75 11.35
N GLN A 253 9.92 -11.59 12.66
CA GLN A 253 9.77 -10.32 13.37
C GLN A 253 10.99 -10.06 14.25
N LYS A 254 11.30 -8.80 14.51
CA LYS A 254 12.44 -8.39 15.33
C LYS A 254 12.20 -7.02 15.95
N ARG A 255 12.25 -6.98 17.28
CA ARG A 255 12.42 -5.75 18.04
C ARG A 255 13.90 -5.33 18.09
N VAL A 256 14.14 -4.04 17.88
CA VAL A 256 15.44 -3.37 17.91
C VAL A 256 15.34 -2.17 18.85
N ASP A 257 15.92 -2.31 20.04
CA ASP A 257 16.00 -1.25 21.05
C ASP A 257 17.31 -0.44 20.90
N ALA A 258 17.59 0.03 19.68
CA ALA A 258 18.76 0.82 19.33
C ALA A 258 18.46 1.77 18.14
N ARG A 259 19.29 2.81 17.96
CA ARG A 259 19.07 3.83 16.93
C ARG A 259 19.25 3.30 15.51
N VAL A 260 18.18 3.17 14.74
CA VAL A 260 18.22 2.70 13.35
C VAL A 260 18.27 3.90 12.40
N SER A 261 19.23 3.92 11.47
CA SER A 261 19.33 4.99 10.47
C SER A 261 18.35 4.77 9.31
N TRP A 262 18.28 3.54 8.81
CA TRP A 262 17.37 3.15 7.74
C TRP A 262 17.05 1.66 7.79
N PHE A 263 15.95 1.29 7.14
CA PHE A 263 15.58 -0.10 6.87
C PHE A 263 15.06 -0.25 5.45
N ALA A 264 15.12 -1.46 4.92
CA ALA A 264 14.69 -1.81 3.57
C ALA A 264 13.81 -3.06 3.60
N PHE A 265 12.63 -2.96 3.01
CA PHE A 265 11.89 -4.12 2.53
C PHE A 265 12.44 -4.46 1.15
N GLN A 266 13.35 -5.43 1.11
CA GLN A 266 14.04 -5.83 -0.10
C GLN A 266 13.31 -7.00 -0.75
N GLN A 267 12.93 -6.86 -2.01
CA GLN A 267 12.64 -7.97 -2.93
C GLN A 267 13.89 -8.33 -3.76
N GLN A 268 13.79 -9.37 -4.59
CA GLN A 268 14.90 -9.82 -5.44
C GLN A 268 15.56 -8.67 -6.24
N PHE A 269 14.77 -7.85 -6.93
CA PHE A 269 15.28 -6.79 -7.81
C PHE A 269 14.91 -5.37 -7.41
N PHE A 270 14.04 -5.19 -6.43
CA PHE A 270 13.55 -3.87 -6.01
C PHE A 270 13.53 -3.76 -4.49
N SER A 271 13.55 -2.53 -3.97
CA SER A 271 13.43 -2.27 -2.54
C SER A 271 12.57 -1.04 -2.28
N ALA A 272 11.80 -1.11 -1.18
CA ALA A 272 11.30 0.06 -0.48
C ALA A 272 12.20 0.34 0.73
N ILE A 273 12.93 1.45 0.72
CA ILE A 273 13.83 1.85 1.82
C ILE A 273 13.26 3.10 2.47
N MET A 274 13.26 3.16 3.79
CA MET A 274 12.97 4.37 4.55
C MET A 274 14.17 4.71 5.44
N ARG A 275 14.54 5.99 5.45
CA ARG A 275 15.64 6.56 6.22
C ARG A 275 15.15 7.74 7.04
N ALA A 276 15.64 7.83 8.27
CA ALA A 276 15.58 9.04 9.08
C ALA A 276 17.01 9.57 9.26
N PRO A 277 17.37 10.76 8.73
CA PRO A 277 18.65 11.40 9.03
C PRO A 277 18.89 11.60 10.54
N GLN A 278 17.81 11.77 11.32
CA GLN A 278 17.85 11.91 12.77
C GLN A 278 17.82 10.57 13.52
N GLU A 279 17.74 9.45 12.78
CA GLU A 279 17.63 8.07 13.27
C GLU A 279 16.34 7.79 14.04
N PHE A 280 15.77 6.60 13.81
CA PHE A 280 14.68 6.06 14.62
C PHE A 280 15.26 5.62 15.96
N ALA A 281 14.72 6.08 17.09
CA ALA A 281 15.18 5.72 18.43
C ALA A 281 15.06 4.21 18.72
N SER A 282 14.03 3.57 18.16
CA SER A 282 13.81 2.13 18.20
C SER A 282 12.92 1.69 17.05
N ALA A 283 12.90 0.39 16.77
CA ALA A 283 12.06 -0.21 15.74
C ALA A 283 11.49 -1.57 16.18
N ASP A 284 10.26 -1.87 15.75
CA ASP A 284 9.70 -3.21 15.70
C ASP A 284 9.41 -3.57 14.24
N PHE A 285 10.09 -4.59 13.74
CA PHE A 285 10.04 -5.00 12.35
C PHE A 285 9.30 -6.32 12.19
N ALA A 286 8.49 -6.44 11.14
CA ALA A 286 7.94 -7.70 10.66
C ALA A 286 8.00 -7.79 9.13
N LEU A 287 8.25 -8.99 8.61
CA LEU A 287 8.11 -9.29 7.19
C LEU A 287 7.46 -10.67 7.06
N ASN A 288 6.37 -10.74 6.30
CA ASN A 288 5.60 -11.95 6.09
C ASN A 288 5.41 -12.22 4.61
N TYR A 289 5.63 -13.45 4.17
CA TYR A 289 5.41 -13.88 2.79
C TYR A 289 4.00 -14.45 2.62
N PHE A 290 3.40 -14.16 1.47
CA PHE A 290 2.21 -14.85 0.99
C PHE A 290 2.62 -16.19 0.35
N PRO A 291 1.77 -17.22 0.40
CA PRO A 291 2.05 -18.50 -0.26
C PRO A 291 2.03 -18.37 -1.80
N GLU A 292 2.63 -19.34 -2.51
CA GLU A 292 2.79 -19.29 -3.97
C GLU A 292 1.46 -19.25 -4.73
N ASP A 293 0.44 -19.89 -4.18
CA ASP A 293 -0.92 -20.04 -4.70
C ASP A 293 -1.90 -18.94 -4.25
N ASP A 294 -1.39 -17.89 -3.59
CA ASP A 294 -2.20 -16.75 -3.19
C ASP A 294 -2.78 -15.99 -4.40
N GLU A 295 -4.11 -15.85 -4.44
CA GLU A 295 -4.85 -15.23 -5.55
C GLU A 295 -4.61 -13.73 -5.69
N SER A 296 -4.15 -13.05 -4.62
CA SER A 296 -3.85 -11.61 -4.67
C SER A 296 -2.55 -11.31 -5.42
N HIS A 297 -1.77 -12.34 -5.75
CA HIS A 297 -0.47 -12.22 -6.39
C HIS A 297 0.51 -11.31 -5.63
N ASN A 298 0.36 -11.23 -4.31
CA ASN A 298 1.30 -10.53 -3.45
C ASN A 298 2.50 -11.44 -3.09
N LEU A 299 3.67 -10.84 -2.89
CA LEU A 299 4.85 -11.59 -2.45
C LEU A 299 4.98 -11.53 -0.93
N MET A 300 4.92 -10.33 -0.37
CA MET A 300 5.16 -10.11 1.05
C MET A 300 4.52 -8.84 1.58
N THR A 301 4.28 -8.80 2.89
CA THR A 301 4.04 -7.58 3.66
C THR A 301 5.27 -7.25 4.50
N GLY A 302 5.60 -5.96 4.57
CA GLY A 302 6.59 -5.39 5.47
C GLY A 302 5.93 -4.41 6.42
N GLU A 303 6.29 -4.50 7.70
CA GLU A 303 5.82 -3.61 8.76
C GLU A 303 7.03 -3.11 9.57
N ALA A 304 7.05 -1.82 9.83
CA ALA A 304 8.03 -1.15 10.66
C ALA A 304 7.30 -0.17 11.58
N ARG A 305 7.26 -0.47 12.87
CA ARG A 305 6.77 0.45 13.92
C ARG A 305 7.96 1.11 14.57
N LEU A 306 8.07 2.42 14.40
CA LEU A 306 9.29 3.18 14.68
C LEU A 306 8.98 4.23 15.73
N ARG A 307 9.97 4.54 16.56
CA ARG A 307 9.89 5.67 17.49
C ARG A 307 10.84 6.76 17.09
N MET A 308 10.38 8.00 17.08
CA MET A 308 11.20 9.19 16.87
C MET A 308 11.30 9.99 18.16
N ASP A 309 12.47 10.57 18.41
CA ASP A 309 12.61 11.58 19.44
C ASP A 309 11.91 12.88 19.00
N PHE A 310 11.33 13.59 19.96
CA PHE A 310 10.61 14.83 19.73
C PHE A 310 11.06 15.91 20.71
N GLN A 311 11.18 17.14 20.22
CA GLN A 311 11.49 18.31 21.04
C GLN A 311 10.26 19.21 21.11
N PRO A 312 9.50 19.20 22.22
CA PRO A 312 8.29 19.99 22.35
C PRO A 312 8.61 21.47 22.65
N GLY A 313 7.60 22.34 22.46
CA GLY A 313 7.66 23.76 22.82
C GLY A 313 8.42 24.67 21.86
N GLN A 314 8.91 24.13 20.74
CA GLN A 314 9.39 24.94 19.61
C GLN A 314 8.20 25.44 18.79
N HIS A 315 8.33 26.64 18.20
CA HIS A 315 7.33 27.16 17.27
C HIS A 315 7.25 26.31 15.99
N GLU A 316 8.39 25.77 15.56
CA GLU A 316 8.48 24.86 14.42
C GLU A 316 9.45 23.73 14.75
N THR A 317 8.99 22.49 14.57
CA THR A 317 9.83 21.29 14.64
C THR A 317 9.73 20.57 13.30
N VAL A 318 10.87 20.37 12.62
CA VAL A 318 10.97 19.66 11.34
C VAL A 318 11.73 18.35 11.51
N VAL A 319 11.11 17.25 11.09
CA VAL A 319 11.68 15.91 11.09
C VAL A 319 11.78 15.41 9.64
N PRO A 320 13.00 15.29 9.10
CA PRO A 320 13.18 14.78 7.74
C PRO A 320 13.08 13.26 7.70
N PHE A 321 12.47 12.75 6.64
CA PHE A 321 12.51 11.35 6.22
C PHE A 321 12.85 11.27 4.74
N GLU A 322 13.41 10.15 4.33
CA GLU A 322 13.70 9.85 2.94
C GLU A 322 13.22 8.45 2.61
N PHE A 323 12.46 8.34 1.52
CA PHE A 323 12.09 7.06 0.94
C PHE A 323 12.87 6.82 -0.35
N TYR A 324 13.19 5.56 -0.61
CA TYR A 324 13.65 5.08 -1.90
C TYR A 324 12.70 3.99 -2.38
N PHE A 325 12.13 4.17 -3.57
CA PHE A 325 11.22 3.22 -4.21
C PHE A 325 11.77 2.84 -5.57
N GLY A 326 12.62 1.82 -5.64
CA GLY A 326 13.37 1.59 -6.87
C GLY A 326 14.15 0.28 -6.95
N PRO A 327 14.97 0.14 -8.01
CA PRO A 327 15.71 -1.09 -8.32
C PRO A 327 16.90 -1.32 -7.38
N ASN A 328 17.31 -2.57 -7.23
CA ASN A 328 18.50 -2.99 -6.49
C ASN A 328 19.77 -2.90 -7.35
N HIS A 329 19.93 -1.79 -8.09
CA HIS A 329 21.12 -1.53 -8.89
C HIS A 329 22.24 -0.98 -8.01
N PHE A 330 23.40 -1.65 -8.01
CA PHE A 330 24.52 -1.30 -7.13
C PHE A 330 24.95 0.17 -7.28
N LYS A 331 25.12 0.66 -8.51
CA LYS A 331 25.54 2.04 -8.78
C LYS A 331 24.48 3.05 -8.32
N THR A 332 23.20 2.77 -8.57
CA THR A 332 22.08 3.59 -8.13
C THR A 332 22.03 3.69 -6.61
N LEU A 333 21.99 2.55 -5.91
CA LEU A 333 21.96 2.53 -4.44
C LEU A 333 23.20 3.19 -3.82
N LYS A 334 24.38 2.99 -4.41
CA LYS A 334 25.63 3.61 -3.94
C LYS A 334 25.62 5.12 -4.08
N SER A 335 24.93 5.67 -5.10
CA SER A 335 24.89 7.11 -5.36
C SER A 335 24.24 7.93 -4.21
N TYR A 336 23.44 7.27 -3.36
CA TYR A 336 22.84 7.89 -2.18
C TYR A 336 23.83 8.06 -1.01
N ASP A 337 24.99 7.40 -1.06
CA ASP A 337 26.01 7.45 0.00
C ASP A 337 25.51 7.06 1.41
N GLN A 338 24.46 6.22 1.47
CA GLN A 338 23.87 5.72 2.73
C GLN A 338 24.15 4.23 2.97
N LYS A 339 25.08 3.64 2.21
CA LYS A 339 25.38 2.20 2.20
C LYS A 339 24.21 1.31 1.78
N TYR A 340 23.23 1.85 1.05
CA TYR A 340 22.12 1.07 0.51
C TYR A 340 22.60 -0.07 -0.39
N GLU A 341 23.71 0.10 -1.10
CA GLU A 341 24.25 -0.95 -1.97
C GLU A 341 24.71 -2.22 -1.23
N LYS A 342 24.81 -2.15 0.11
CA LYS A 342 25.16 -3.29 0.96
C LYS A 342 24.02 -4.28 1.18
N ILE A 343 22.79 -3.94 0.80
CA ILE A 343 21.66 -4.89 0.82
C ILE A 343 21.86 -5.99 -0.24
N ILE A 344 22.56 -5.67 -1.33
CA ILE A 344 22.87 -6.59 -2.43
C ILE A 344 23.91 -7.61 -1.94
N PRO A 345 23.62 -8.92 -2.00
CA PRO A 345 24.60 -9.94 -1.70
C PRO A 345 25.64 -9.98 -2.82
N LEU A 346 26.73 -9.24 -2.66
CA LEU A 346 27.93 -9.46 -3.45
C LEU A 346 28.48 -10.82 -3.03
N GLY A 347 28.25 -11.87 -3.84
CA GLY A 347 28.90 -13.16 -3.65
C GLY A 347 30.42 -12.99 -3.48
N GLY A 348 31.09 -14.01 -2.94
CA GLY A 348 32.54 -13.98 -2.64
C GLY A 348 33.38 -13.37 -3.78
N TRP A 349 34.57 -12.86 -3.45
CA TRP A 349 35.41 -11.89 -4.19
C TRP A 349 35.44 -11.93 -5.74
N LEU A 350 35.13 -13.06 -6.38
CA LEU A 350 35.02 -13.24 -7.84
C LEU A 350 33.67 -12.77 -8.44
N VAL A 351 32.55 -12.84 -7.71
CA VAL A 351 31.21 -12.44 -8.21
C VAL A 351 30.94 -10.93 -8.01
N GLY A 352 31.58 -10.32 -7.00
CA GLY A 352 31.53 -8.88 -6.75
C GLY A 352 32.16 -8.02 -7.85
N TRP A 353 32.99 -8.61 -8.74
CA TRP A 353 33.56 -7.88 -9.87
C TRP A 353 32.50 -7.65 -10.97
N PHE A 354 31.73 -8.67 -11.34
CA PHE A 354 30.69 -8.54 -12.39
C PHE A 354 29.52 -7.63 -11.98
N THR A 355 29.09 -7.69 -10.72
CA THR A 355 28.00 -6.84 -10.18
C THR A 355 28.41 -5.38 -9.94
N ARG A 356 29.71 -5.04 -9.95
CA ARG A 356 30.18 -3.65 -9.88
C ARG A 356 30.16 -2.93 -11.23
N PHE A 357 30.22 -3.67 -12.33
CA PHE A 357 30.40 -3.11 -13.67
C PHE A 357 29.12 -3.09 -14.52
N VAL A 358 28.13 -3.94 -14.23
CA VAL A 358 26.77 -3.85 -14.80
C VAL A 358 25.99 -2.79 -14.04
#